data_AF-A0A5J4T1E7-F1
#
_entry.id   AF-A0A5J4T1E7-F1
#
_cell.length_a   1.000
_cell.length_b   1.000
_cell.length_c   1.000
_cell.angle_alpha   90.00
_cell.angle_beta   90.00
_cell.angle_gamma   90.00
#
_symmetry.space_group_name_H-M   'P 1'
#
loop_
_entity.id
_entity.type
_entity.pdbx_description
1 polymer ?
#
loop_
_entity_poly.entity_id
_entity_poly.type
_entity_poly.pdbx_seq_one_letter_code
_entity_poly.pdbx_strand_id
1 'polypeptide(L)'
;MLDTSCSFHLLNKTVIDECKSFTCGNDDLNDFFKNEAENYTKQLIAKSYCFRLKTNLSVMICAFTLSNSKIKVKGLKKGRKLLKTYLTEKLWRGIRLF
;
A
#
# COMPACT_ATOMS: atom_id res chain seq x y z
N MET A 1 3.39 14.95 10.20
CA MET A 1 4.08 13.80 10.82
C MET A 1 3.04 12.94 11.50
N LEU A 2 2.77 11.74 10.96
CA LEU A 2 1.83 10.74 11.51
C LEU A 2 2.39 10.00 12.75
N ASP A 3 3.62 10.35 13.18
CA ASP A 3 4.48 9.50 14.02
C ASP A 3 4.02 9.28 15.46
N THR A 4 3.26 10.20 16.07
CA THR A 4 2.98 10.08 17.51
C THR A 4 1.66 9.39 17.83
N SER A 5 0.64 9.51 16.98
CA SER A 5 -0.73 9.07 17.28
C SER A 5 -1.15 7.74 16.64
N CYS A 6 -0.35 7.14 15.75
CA CYS A 6 -0.76 5.99 14.95
C CYS A 6 0.02 4.72 15.29
N SER A 7 -0.65 3.57 15.19
CA SER A 7 -0.08 2.23 15.35
C SER A 7 -0.16 1.48 14.03
N PHE A 8 0.91 0.76 13.68
CA PHE A 8 1.04 0.02 12.44
C PHE A 8 0.57 -1.42 12.61
N HIS A 9 -0.29 -1.91 11.72
CA HIS A 9 -0.87 -3.25 11.77
C HIS A 9 -0.93 -3.90 10.39
N LEU A 10 -0.90 -5.24 10.36
CA LEU A 10 -1.23 -6.00 9.17
C LEU A 10 -2.75 -5.92 8.92
N LEU A 11 -3.16 -5.71 7.67
CA LEU A 11 -4.58 -5.66 7.33
C LEU A 11 -5.10 -7.09 7.10
N ASN A 12 -5.69 -7.65 8.14
CA ASN A 12 -6.36 -8.95 8.12
C ASN A 12 -7.85 -8.78 8.41
N LYS A 13 -8.64 -9.82 8.16
CA LYS A 13 -10.09 -9.81 8.40
C LYS A 13 -10.47 -9.38 9.82
N THR A 14 -9.76 -9.87 10.84
CA THR A 14 -9.96 -9.45 12.24
C THR A 14 -9.81 -7.94 12.42
N VAL A 15 -8.80 -7.33 11.79
CA VAL A 15 -8.57 -5.88 11.88
C VAL A 15 -9.63 -5.11 11.10
N ILE A 16 -10.09 -5.64 9.97
CA ILE A 16 -11.18 -5.05 9.17
C ILE A 16 -12.49 -5.07 9.97
N ASP A 17 -12.81 -6.19 10.62
CA ASP A 17 -14.02 -6.39 11.42
C ASP A 17 -14.02 -5.53 12.70
N GLU A 18 -12.86 -5.28 13.31
CA GLU A 18 -12.68 -4.37 14.45
C GLU A 18 -12.80 -2.88 14.06
N CYS A 19 -12.55 -2.55 12.80
CA CYS A 19 -12.56 -1.19 12.30
C CYS A 19 -13.96 -0.74 11.91
N LYS A 20 -14.26 0.53 12.19
CA LYS A 20 -15.43 1.20 11.63
C LYS A 20 -15.27 1.36 10.12
N SER A 21 -16.35 1.73 9.44
CA SER A 21 -16.36 2.03 8.02
C SER A 21 -15.21 2.97 7.62
N PHE A 22 -14.17 2.38 7.02
CA PHE A 22 -13.07 3.14 6.43
C PHE A 22 -13.55 3.83 5.15
N THR A 23 -13.16 5.09 4.99
CA THR A 23 -13.30 5.83 3.74
C THR A 23 -12.08 6.69 3.49
N CYS A 24 -11.42 6.52 2.35
CA CYS A 24 -10.35 7.38 1.86
C CYS A 24 -10.82 8.39 0.79
N GLY A 25 -12.14 8.49 0.58
CA GLY A 25 -12.72 9.33 -0.48
C GLY A 25 -12.69 8.69 -1.88
N ASN A 26 -12.27 7.43 -1.99
CA ASN A 26 -12.33 6.64 -3.22
C ASN A 26 -13.03 5.31 -2.93
N ASP A 27 -14.21 5.11 -3.52
CA ASP A 27 -15.06 3.94 -3.28
C ASP A 27 -14.42 2.62 -3.73
N ASP A 28 -13.65 2.63 -4.82
CA ASP A 28 -12.93 1.45 -5.33
C ASP A 28 -11.86 1.00 -4.32
N LEU A 29 -11.08 1.95 -3.80
CA LEU A 29 -10.09 1.64 -2.76
C LEU A 29 -10.75 1.20 -1.45
N ASN A 30 -11.88 1.82 -1.09
CA ASN A 30 -12.63 1.46 0.10
C ASN A 30 -13.14 0.01 0.01
N ASP A 31 -13.65 -0.40 -1.15
CA ASP A 31 -14.12 -1.76 -1.40
C ASP A 31 -12.96 -2.76 -1.40
N PHE A 32 -11.86 -2.42 -2.08
CA PHE A 32 -10.65 -3.23 -2.11
C PHE A 32 -10.13 -3.55 -0.70
N PHE A 33 -9.96 -2.54 0.16
CA PHE A 33 -9.43 -2.75 1.52
C PHE A 33 -10.41 -3.48 2.46
N LYS A 34 -11.72 -3.44 2.19
CA LYS A 34 -12.73 -4.13 2.99
C LYS A 34 -12.92 -5.59 2.56
N ASN A 35 -12.98 -5.84 1.26
CA ASN A 35 -13.45 -7.10 0.70
C ASN A 35 -12.35 -7.91 0.01
N GLU A 36 -11.38 -7.26 -0.63
CA GLU A 36 -10.41 -7.95 -1.50
C GLU A 36 -9.02 -8.14 -0.90
N ALA A 37 -8.57 -7.21 -0.03
CA ALA A 37 -7.21 -7.17 0.51
C ALA A 37 -6.79 -8.49 1.19
N GLU A 38 -7.69 -9.14 1.91
CA GLU A 38 -7.42 -10.42 2.55
C GLU A 38 -7.23 -11.53 1.51
N ASN A 39 -8.03 -11.54 0.43
CA ASN A 39 -7.95 -12.54 -0.63
C ASN A 39 -6.63 -12.42 -1.40
N TYR A 40 -6.17 -11.20 -1.70
CA TYR A 40 -4.86 -10.94 -2.31
C TYR A 40 -3.70 -11.43 -1.42
N THR A 41 -3.86 -11.31 -0.10
CA THR A 41 -2.90 -11.82 0.88
C THR A 41 -2.88 -13.35 0.90
N LYS A 42 -4.06 -13.99 0.89
CA LYS A 42 -4.20 -15.46 0.81
C LYS A 42 -3.62 -16.05 -0.47
N GLN A 43 -3.75 -15.34 -1.58
CA GLN A 43 -3.21 -15.73 -2.89
C GLN A 43 -1.71 -15.41 -3.05
N LEU A 44 -1.06 -14.83 -2.02
CA LEU A 44 0.35 -14.43 -2.06
C LEU A 44 0.69 -13.40 -3.15
N ILE A 45 -0.31 -12.66 -3.63
CA ILE A 45 -0.14 -11.62 -4.67
C ILE A 45 0.46 -10.36 -4.04
N ALA A 46 -0.11 -9.96 -2.90
CA ALA A 46 0.25 -8.73 -2.22
C ALA A 46 0.01 -8.84 -0.71
N LYS A 47 0.60 -7.94 0.08
CA LYS A 47 0.34 -7.80 1.50
C LYS A 47 -0.18 -6.40 1.79
N SER A 48 -1.33 -6.33 2.44
CA SER A 48 -1.96 -5.06 2.82
C SER A 48 -1.67 -4.75 4.29
N TYR A 49 -1.42 -3.48 4.58
CA TYR A 49 -1.09 -2.95 5.90
C TYR A 49 -1.93 -1.71 6.18
N CYS A 50 -2.09 -1.37 7.46
CA CYS A 50 -2.84 -0.19 7.88
C CYS A 50 -2.22 0.53 9.07
N PHE A 51 -2.58 1.80 9.19
CA PHE A 51 -2.35 2.62 10.36
C PHE A 51 -3.66 2.88 11.10
N ARG A 52 -3.68 2.57 12.39
CA ARG A 52 -4.83 2.78 13.27
C ARG A 52 -4.50 3.78 14.36
N LEU A 53 -5.49 4.57 14.79
CA LEU A 53 -5.29 5.54 15.86
C LEU A 53 -4.98 4.82 17.18
N LYS A 54 -3.93 5.20 17.90
CA LYS A 54 -3.57 4.59 19.19
C LYS A 54 -4.65 4.80 20.25
N THR A 55 -5.33 5.95 20.22
CA THR A 55 -6.43 6.26 21.15
C THR A 55 -7.72 5.52 20.79
N ASN A 56 -7.87 5.07 19.55
CA ASN A 56 -9.02 4.32 19.09
C ASN A 56 -8.66 3.36 17.94
N LEU A 57 -8.42 2.09 18.29
CA LEU A 57 -8.03 1.06 17.33
C LEU A 57 -9.11 0.73 16.30
N SER A 58 -10.36 1.16 16.51
CA SER A 58 -11.42 1.00 15.50
C SER A 58 -11.33 2.04 14.38
N VAL A 59 -10.46 3.04 14.49
CA VAL A 59 -10.29 4.08 13.47
C VAL A 59 -9.04 3.79 12.65
N MET A 60 -9.26 3.35 11.41
CA MET A 60 -8.21 3.22 10.40
C MET A 60 -8.00 4.56 9.70
N ILE A 61 -6.76 5.06 9.72
CA ILE A 61 -6.37 6.36 9.16
C ILE A 61 -5.84 6.20 7.75
N CYS A 62 -5.10 5.11 7.51
CA CYS A 62 -4.46 4.85 6.23
C CYS A 62 -4.33 3.35 6.02
N ALA A 63 -4.41 2.91 4.77
CA ALA A 63 -4.11 1.55 4.34
C ALA A 63 -3.29 1.59 3.05
N PHE A 64 -2.37 0.64 2.90
CA PHE A 64 -1.56 0.50 1.70
C PHE A 64 -1.22 -0.96 1.43
N THR A 65 -0.91 -1.28 0.19
CA THR A 65 -0.64 -2.65 -0.26
C THR A 65 0.71 -2.72 -0.94
N LEU A 66 1.52 -3.70 -0.54
CA LEU A 66 2.82 -3.99 -1.12
C LEU A 66 2.75 -5.29 -1.90
N SER A 67 3.13 -5.24 -3.18
CA SER A 67 3.23 -6.41 -4.04
C SER A 67 4.60 -6.46 -4.72
N ASN A 68 5.07 -7.67 -5.00
CA ASN A 68 6.31 -7.85 -5.73
C ASN A 68 6.06 -7.59 -7.21
N SER A 69 6.77 -6.63 -7.79
CA SER A 69 6.69 -6.33 -9.22
C SER A 69 8.07 -6.23 -9.84
N LYS A 70 8.19 -6.63 -11.11
CA LYS A 70 9.41 -6.50 -11.91
C LYS A 70 9.11 -5.69 -13.16
N ILE A 71 9.76 -4.55 -13.27
CA ILE A 71 9.64 -3.70 -14.45
C ILE A 71 10.70 -4.12 -15.47
N LYS A 72 10.24 -4.71 -16.58
CA LYS A 72 11.10 -5.06 -17.72
C LYS A 72 11.35 -3.82 -18.55
N VAL A 73 12.61 -3.44 -18.72
CA VAL A 73 12.95 -2.31 -19.59
C VAL A 73 13.40 -2.83 -20.95
N LYS A 74 12.55 -2.69 -21.97
CA LYS A 74 12.90 -2.98 -23.38
C LYS A 74 13.41 -1.70 -24.04
N GLY A 75 14.52 -1.78 -24.78
CA GLY A 75 15.02 -0.67 -25.61
C GLY A 75 16.02 0.29 -24.94
N LEU A 76 16.39 0.11 -23.66
CA LEU A 76 17.51 0.87 -23.10
C LEU A 76 18.84 0.31 -23.64
N LYS A 77 19.58 1.15 -24.39
CA LYS A 77 20.98 0.88 -24.75
C LYS A 77 21.76 0.57 -23.47
N LYS A 78 22.60 -0.48 -23.47
CA LYS A 78 23.40 -0.93 -22.31
C LYS A 78 24.29 0.19 -21.77
N GLY A 79 23.75 1.03 -20.90
CA GLY A 79 24.44 2.12 -20.24
C GLY A 79 23.96 2.20 -18.79
N ARG A 80 24.81 1.77 -17.85
CA ARG A 80 24.50 1.70 -16.41
C ARG A 80 23.99 3.03 -15.82
N LYS A 81 24.36 4.18 -16.41
CA LYS A 81 23.87 5.51 -16.04
C LYS A 81 22.42 5.77 -16.43
N LEU A 82 22.01 5.44 -17.67
CA LEU A 82 20.65 5.69 -18.16
C LEU A 82 19.60 4.85 -17.42
N LEU A 83 19.95 3.61 -17.06
CA LEU A 83 19.07 2.77 -16.25
C LEU A 83 18.86 3.36 -14.85
N LYS A 84 19.93 3.87 -14.22
CA LYS A 84 19.83 4.56 -12.93
C LYS A 84 18.94 5.79 -13.04
N THR A 85 19.16 6.67 -14.02
CA THR A 85 18.34 7.88 -14.23
C THR A 85 16.87 7.54 -14.48
N TYR A 86 16.58 6.57 -15.36
CA TYR A 86 15.22 6.14 -15.66
C TYR A 86 14.51 5.55 -14.44
N LEU A 87 15.23 4.74 -13.65
CA LEU A 87 14.72 4.23 -12.38
C LEU A 87 14.47 5.39 -11.41
N THR A 88 15.44 6.29 -11.18
CA THR A 88 15.32 7.45 -10.26
C THR A 88 14.22 8.43 -10.63
N GLU A 89 13.97 8.70 -11.92
CA GLU A 89 13.03 9.73 -12.34
C GLU A 89 11.61 9.21 -12.57
N LYS A 90 11.45 8.01 -13.15
CA LYS A 90 10.12 7.46 -13.48
C LYS A 90 9.61 6.47 -12.44
N LEU A 91 10.48 5.61 -11.90
CA LEU A 91 10.06 4.62 -10.91
C LEU A 91 9.79 5.26 -9.55
N TRP A 92 10.68 6.14 -9.08
CA TRP A 92 10.50 6.78 -7.78
C TRP A 92 9.34 7.77 -7.78
N ARG A 93 8.94 8.36 -8.92
CA ARG A 93 7.72 9.16 -8.99
C ARG A 93 6.46 8.34 -8.72
N GLY A 94 6.43 7.06 -9.12
CA GLY A 94 5.32 6.16 -8.81
C GLY A 94 5.34 5.63 -7.37
N ILE A 95 6.54 5.44 -6.79
CA ILE A 95 6.70 4.95 -5.41
C ILE A 95 6.52 6.07 -4.37
N ARG A 96 6.85 7.32 -4.71
CA ARG A 96 6.79 8.50 -3.80
C ARG A 96 5.40 9.14 -3.70
N LEU A 97 4.38 8.49 -4.27
CA LEU A 97 2.96 8.88 -4.13
C LEU A 97 2.26 8.20 -2.94
N PHE A 98 3.02 7.49 -2.10
CA PHE A 98 2.58 6.97 -0.80
C PHE A 98 3.29 7.70 0.33
#